data_AF-A0A7W2T6U5-F1
#
_entry.id   AF-A0A7W2T6U5-F1
#
_cell.length_a   1.000
_cell.length_b   1.000
_cell.length_c   1.000
_cell.angle_alpha   90.00
_cell.angle_beta   90.00
_cell.angle_gamma   90.00
#
_symmetry.space_group_name_H-M   'P 1'
#
loop_
_entity.id
_entity.type
_entity.pdbx_description
1 polymer ?
#
loop_
_entity_poly.entity_id
_entity_poly.type
_entity_poly.pdbx_seq_one_letter_code
_entity_poly.pdbx_strand_id
1 'polypeptide(L)'
;MFIISPLFISVSSFVLFIVLIGYIYRQKTYFYRAHKVLKTQLETQELFINELQSSHNTVNKKLLEFNHKLESLQLENEQVSKQLEHRIKTLQQESVLQKQLIDQFQNQQPQDKLYSRAFKLVELGAEIDEVVRECDIPLAEAEMLISVHRNKTSPS
;
A
#
# COMPACT_ATOMS: atom_id res chain seq x y z
N MET A 1 15.33 -63.49 -84.74
CA MET A 1 14.10 -62.71 -84.51
C MET A 1 13.23 -63.50 -83.54
N PHE A 2 13.36 -63.28 -82.23
CA PHE A 2 12.58 -64.01 -81.23
C PHE A 2 11.17 -63.40 -81.18
N ILE A 3 10.20 -64.04 -81.83
CA ILE A 3 8.80 -63.67 -81.73
C ILE A 3 8.34 -64.16 -80.35
N ILE A 4 8.44 -63.29 -79.35
CA ILE A 4 7.88 -63.56 -78.03
C ILE A 4 6.37 -63.76 -78.21
N SER A 5 5.87 -64.90 -77.75
CA SER A 5 4.46 -65.25 -77.89
C SER A 5 3.58 -64.23 -77.14
N PRO A 6 2.45 -63.80 -77.71
CA PRO A 6 1.58 -62.77 -77.11
C PRO A 6 1.07 -63.14 -75.71
N LEU A 7 1.01 -64.44 -75.40
CA LEU A 7 0.65 -64.95 -74.08
C LEU A 7 1.66 -64.57 -72.99
N PHE A 8 2.96 -64.54 -73.31
CA PHE A 8 4.00 -64.20 -72.32
C PHE A 8 3.93 -62.73 -71.90
N ILE A 9 3.64 -61.84 -72.84
CA ILE A 9 3.50 -60.39 -72.60
C ILE A 9 2.30 -60.11 -71.67
N SER A 10 1.17 -60.79 -71.90
CA SER A 10 -0.03 -60.68 -71.06
C SER A 10 0.22 -61.12 -69.62
N VAL A 11 0.90 -62.27 -69.43
CA VAL A 11 1.23 -62.80 -68.10
C VAL A 11 2.17 -61.86 -67.34
N SER A 12 3.22 -61.34 -68.00
CA SER A 12 4.16 -60.39 -67.39
C SER A 12 3.46 -59.10 -66.94
N SER A 13 2.55 -58.55 -67.76
CA SER A 13 1.77 -57.36 -67.41
C SER A 13 0.89 -57.60 -66.18
N PHE A 14 0.27 -58.78 -66.07
CA PHE A 14 -0.60 -59.12 -64.94
C PHE A 14 0.19 -59.25 -63.63
N VAL A 15 1.40 -59.84 -63.68
CA VAL A 15 2.30 -59.94 -62.52
C VAL A 15 2.75 -58.56 -62.06
N LEU A 16 3.13 -57.67 -62.98
CA LEU A 16 3.48 -56.29 -62.65
C LEU A 16 2.32 -55.56 -61.98
N PHE A 17 1.09 -55.76 -62.47
CA PHE A 17 -0.10 -55.15 -61.89
C PHE A 17 -0.33 -55.59 -60.44
N ILE A 18 -0.17 -56.88 -60.14
CA ILE A 18 -0.30 -57.43 -58.78
C ILE A 18 0.78 -56.85 -57.85
N VAL A 19 2.02 -56.74 -58.33
CA VAL A 19 3.14 -56.16 -57.55
C VAL A 19 2.89 -54.67 -57.26
N LEU A 20 2.40 -53.92 -58.26
CA LEU A 20 2.04 -52.50 -58.08
C LEU A 20 0.90 -52.33 -57.07
N ILE A 21 -0.12 -53.18 -57.12
CA ILE A 21 -1.20 -53.18 -56.12
C ILE A 21 -0.64 -53.43 -54.72
N GLY A 22 0.21 -54.44 -54.55
CA GLY A 22 0.87 -54.72 -53.26
C GLY A 22 1.73 -53.56 -52.75
N TYR A 23 2.45 -52.88 -53.65
CA TYR A 23 3.22 -51.68 -53.34
C TYR A 23 2.33 -50.53 -52.87
N ILE A 24 1.21 -50.26 -53.56
CA ILE A 24 0.23 -49.23 -53.18
C ILE A 24 -0.39 -49.54 -51.81
N TYR A 25 -0.75 -50.80 -51.54
CA TYR A 25 -1.27 -51.18 -50.22
C TYR A 25 -0.24 -50.95 -49.12
N ARG A 26 1.03 -51.36 -49.32
CA ARG A 26 2.12 -51.09 -48.36
C ARG A 26 2.31 -49.60 -48.11
N GLN A 27 2.34 -48.80 -49.17
CA GLN A 27 2.52 -47.35 -49.08
C GLN A 27 1.35 -46.69 -48.35
N LYS A 28 0.12 -47.10 -48.64
CA LYS A 28 -1.09 -46.61 -47.95
C LYS A 28 -1.09 -46.97 -46.47
N THR A 29 -0.66 -48.18 -46.11
CA THR A 29 -0.53 -48.58 -44.69
C THR A 29 0.55 -47.77 -43.97
N TYR A 30 1.70 -47.53 -44.61
CA TYR A 30 2.77 -46.70 -44.05
C TYR A 30 2.28 -45.27 -43.81
N PHE A 31 1.66 -44.66 -44.83
CA PHE A 31 1.16 -43.29 -44.76
C PHE A 31 0.06 -43.12 -43.71
N TYR A 32 -0.86 -44.08 -43.58
CA TYR A 32 -1.91 -44.04 -42.57
C TYR A 32 -1.36 -44.08 -41.14
N ARG A 33 -0.31 -44.88 -40.89
CA ARG A 33 0.37 -44.91 -39.59
C ARG A 33 1.05 -43.58 -39.27
N ALA A 34 1.78 -43.02 -40.24
CA ALA A 34 2.44 -41.74 -40.08
C ALA A 34 1.44 -40.60 -39.78
N HIS A 35 0.34 -40.54 -40.52
CA HIS A 35 -0.73 -39.56 -40.28
C HIS A 35 -1.38 -39.71 -38.91
N LYS A 36 -1.60 -40.95 -38.45
CA LYS A 36 -2.21 -41.21 -37.15
C LYS A 36 -1.32 -40.69 -36.01
N VAL A 37 0.00 -40.95 -36.08
CA VAL A 37 0.97 -40.45 -35.09
C VAL A 37 1.03 -38.92 -35.10
N LEU A 38 1.11 -38.32 -36.29
CA LEU A 38 1.15 -36.86 -36.40
C LEU A 38 -0.13 -36.22 -35.84
N LYS A 39 -1.30 -36.80 -36.13
CA LYS A 39 -2.58 -36.33 -35.60
C LYS A 39 -2.63 -36.40 -34.08
N THR A 40 -2.19 -37.51 -33.48
CA THR A 40 -2.16 -37.64 -32.01
C THR A 40 -1.23 -36.63 -31.36
N GLN A 41 -0.08 -36.32 -31.97
CA GLN A 41 0.82 -35.28 -31.45
C GLN A 41 0.18 -33.89 -31.51
N LEU A 42 -0.55 -33.60 -32.58
CA LEU A 42 -1.27 -32.35 -32.75
C LEU A 42 -2.36 -32.18 -31.68
N GLU A 43 -3.14 -33.23 -31.40
CA GLU A 43 -4.15 -33.24 -30.33
C GLU A 43 -3.51 -32.99 -28.94
N THR A 44 -2.35 -33.60 -28.66
CA THR A 44 -1.65 -33.34 -27.38
C THR A 44 -1.11 -31.91 -27.29
N GLN A 45 -0.66 -31.34 -28.40
CA GLN A 45 -0.18 -29.96 -28.44
C GLN A 45 -1.33 -28.97 -28.22
N GLU A 46 -2.51 -29.25 -28.77
CA GLU A 46 -3.71 -28.45 -28.57
C GLU A 46 -4.14 -28.42 -27.09
N LEU A 47 -4.06 -29.57 -26.40
CA LEU A 47 -4.32 -29.63 -24.95
C LEU A 47 -3.35 -28.75 -24.16
N PHE A 48 -2.05 -28.80 -24.48
CA PHE A 48 -1.05 -27.96 -23.81
C PHE A 48 -1.31 -26.47 -24.05
N ILE A 49 -1.70 -26.08 -25.26
CA ILE A 49 -2.08 -24.69 -25.57
C ILE A 49 -3.29 -24.27 -24.74
N ASN A 50 -4.31 -25.12 -24.63
CA ASN A 50 -5.50 -24.83 -23.84
C ASN A 50 -5.20 -24.69 -22.34
N GLU A 51 -4.34 -25.55 -21.78
CA GLU A 51 -3.89 -25.43 -20.38
C GLU A 51 -3.14 -24.12 -20.16
N LEU A 52 -2.22 -23.78 -21.07
CA LEU A 52 -1.43 -22.55 -20.98
C LEU A 52 -2.32 -21.31 -21.12
N GLN A 53 -3.30 -21.34 -22.02
CA GLN A 53 -4.29 -20.28 -22.18
C GLN A 53 -5.19 -20.15 -20.95
N SER A 54 -5.60 -21.26 -20.33
CA SER A 54 -6.37 -21.26 -19.08
C SER A 54 -5.57 -20.69 -17.91
N SER A 55 -4.29 -21.06 -17.81
CA SER A 55 -3.35 -20.50 -16.84
C SER A 55 -3.17 -18.98 -17.04
N HIS A 56 -2.94 -18.56 -18.29
CA HIS A 56 -2.81 -17.14 -18.64
C HIS A 56 -4.08 -16.34 -18.29
N ASN A 57 -5.27 -16.89 -18.59
CA ASN A 57 -6.54 -16.28 -18.20
C ASN A 57 -6.70 -16.15 -16.69
N THR A 58 -6.24 -17.16 -15.93
CA THR A 58 -6.29 -17.15 -14.47
C THR A 58 -5.35 -16.08 -13.89
N VAL A 59 -4.14 -15.95 -14.45
CA VAL A 59 -3.18 -14.91 -14.06
C VAL A 59 -3.73 -13.53 -14.39
N ASN A 60 -4.29 -13.31 -15.59
CA ASN A 60 -4.90 -12.03 -15.97
C ASN A 60 -6.07 -11.65 -15.06
N LYS A 61 -6.93 -12.61 -14.70
CA LYS A 61 -8.01 -12.35 -13.73
C LYS A 61 -7.46 -11.89 -12.38
N LYS A 62 -6.45 -12.58 -11.85
CA LYS A 62 -5.79 -12.18 -10.59
C LYS A 62 -5.14 -10.80 -10.69
N LEU A 63 -4.53 -10.47 -11.82
CA LEU A 63 -3.94 -9.16 -12.06
C LEU A 63 -5.03 -8.07 -12.03
N LEU A 64 -6.14 -8.28 -12.74
CA LEU A 64 -7.27 -7.35 -12.74
C LEU A 64 -7.87 -7.18 -11.33
N GLU A 65 -8.08 -8.27 -10.60
CA GLU A 65 -8.56 -8.22 -9.21
C GLU A 65 -7.59 -7.46 -8.28
N PHE A 66 -6.28 -7.67 -8.45
CA PHE A 66 -5.26 -6.98 -7.67
C PHE A 66 -5.21 -5.48 -8.00
N ASN A 67 -5.29 -5.12 -9.27
CA ASN A 67 -5.37 -3.72 -9.70
C ASN A 67 -6.60 -3.02 -9.13
N HIS A 68 -7.77 -3.66 -9.19
CA HIS A 68 -8.99 -3.09 -8.59
C HIS A 68 -8.85 -2.91 -7.07
N LYS A 69 -8.21 -3.87 -6.37
CA LYS A 69 -7.93 -3.73 -4.94
C LYS A 69 -6.98 -2.57 -4.66
N LEU A 70 -5.90 -2.43 -5.43
CA LEU A 70 -4.96 -1.31 -5.29
C LEU A 70 -5.65 0.04 -5.51
N GLU A 71 -6.49 0.15 -6.55
CA GLU A 71 -7.26 1.37 -6.83
C GLU A 71 -8.20 1.69 -5.67
N SER A 72 -8.91 0.70 -5.13
CA SER A 72 -9.80 0.91 -3.98
C SER A 72 -9.04 1.36 -2.72
N LEU A 73 -7.88 0.75 -2.43
CA LEU A 73 -7.04 1.13 -1.30
C LEU A 73 -6.43 2.52 -1.49
N GLN A 74 -6.10 2.90 -2.72
CA GLN A 74 -5.58 4.23 -3.03
C GLN A 74 -6.65 5.30 -2.79
N LEU A 75 -7.89 5.05 -3.23
CA LEU A 75 -9.02 5.95 -2.98
C LEU A 75 -9.33 6.07 -1.48
N GLU A 76 -9.32 4.97 -0.74
CA GLU A 76 -9.51 4.97 0.72
C GLU A 76 -8.42 5.79 1.41
N ASN A 77 -7.15 5.57 1.08
CA ASN A 77 -6.04 6.35 1.63
C ASN A 77 -6.15 7.84 1.30
N GLU A 78 -6.55 8.20 0.08
CA GLU A 78 -6.75 9.59 -0.30
C GLU A 78 -7.86 10.25 0.53
N GLN A 79 -8.98 9.55 0.73
CA GLN A 79 -10.09 10.03 1.57
C GLN A 79 -9.67 10.20 3.03
N VAL A 80 -9.00 9.19 3.59
CA VAL A 80 -8.47 9.23 4.95
C VAL A 80 -7.48 10.39 5.11
N SER A 81 -6.54 10.55 4.16
CA SER A 81 -5.59 11.66 4.17
C SER A 81 -6.28 13.02 4.17
N LYS A 82 -7.29 13.24 3.32
CA LYS A 82 -8.07 14.49 3.30
C LYS A 82 -8.80 14.73 4.62
N GLN A 83 -9.36 13.68 5.22
CA GLN A 83 -10.05 13.80 6.51
C GLN A 83 -9.07 14.15 7.64
N LEU A 84 -7.89 13.52 7.67
CA LEU A 84 -6.86 13.85 8.65
C LEU A 84 -6.36 15.28 8.45
N GLU A 85 -6.13 15.72 7.22
CA GLU A 85 -5.70 17.09 6.92
C GLU A 85 -6.72 18.11 7.45
N HIS A 86 -8.02 17.89 7.22
CA HIS A 86 -9.06 18.75 7.77
C HIS A 86 -9.04 18.76 9.30
N ARG A 87 -8.96 17.59 9.94
CA ARG A 87 -8.92 17.49 11.42
C ARG A 87 -7.69 18.20 12.00
N ILE A 88 -6.51 18.02 11.39
CA ILE A 88 -5.28 18.70 11.80
C ILE A 88 -5.46 20.22 11.69
N LYS A 89 -6.04 20.70 10.58
CA LYS A 89 -6.30 22.12 10.39
C LYS A 89 -7.27 22.69 11.44
N THR A 90 -8.34 21.97 11.77
CA THR A 90 -9.27 22.38 12.83
C THR A 90 -8.58 22.43 14.19
N LEU A 91 -7.81 21.39 14.56
CA LEU A 91 -7.06 21.35 15.82
C LEU A 91 -6.00 22.46 15.89
N GLN A 92 -5.34 22.78 14.77
CA GLN A 92 -4.40 23.90 14.71
C GLN A 92 -5.11 25.23 14.95
N GLN A 93 -6.28 25.44 14.34
CA GLN A 93 -7.08 26.65 14.58
C GLN A 93 -7.53 26.76 16.04
N GLU A 94 -8.02 25.67 16.64
CA GLU A 94 -8.39 25.61 18.05
C GLU A 94 -7.20 25.90 18.96
N SER A 95 -6.02 25.32 18.66
CA SER A 95 -4.80 25.56 19.42
C SER A 95 -4.34 27.02 19.34
N VAL A 96 -4.44 27.65 18.17
CA VAL A 96 -4.14 29.08 17.99
C VAL A 96 -5.11 29.94 18.80
N LEU A 97 -6.41 29.64 18.74
CA LEU A 97 -7.44 30.35 19.50
C LEU A 97 -7.19 30.21 21.01
N GLN A 98 -6.88 29.00 21.47
CA GLN A 98 -6.58 28.75 22.88
C GLN A 98 -5.33 29.49 23.34
N LYS A 99 -4.27 29.54 22.51
CA LYS A 99 -3.09 30.39 22.80
C LYS A 99 -3.45 31.87 22.89
N GLN A 100 -4.26 32.38 21.96
CA GLN A 100 -4.71 33.77 21.99
C GLN A 100 -5.53 34.08 23.25
N LEU A 101 -6.42 33.18 23.66
CA LEU A 101 -7.15 33.31 24.93
C LEU A 101 -6.19 33.34 26.12
N ILE A 102 -5.23 32.43 26.19
CA ILE A 102 -4.23 32.39 27.27
C ILE A 102 -3.42 33.69 27.31
N ASP A 103 -2.96 34.18 26.16
CA ASP A 103 -2.24 35.45 26.06
C ASP A 103 -3.12 36.63 26.50
N GLN A 104 -4.40 36.64 26.15
CA GLN A 104 -5.34 37.66 26.62
C GLN A 104 -5.54 37.58 28.14
N PHE A 105 -5.75 36.39 28.70
CA PHE A 105 -5.88 36.21 30.15
C PHE A 105 -4.61 36.61 30.91
N GLN A 106 -3.42 36.24 30.42
CA GLN A 106 -2.15 36.69 31.02
C GLN A 106 -1.98 38.21 30.96
N ASN A 107 -2.37 38.84 29.85
CA ASN A 107 -2.25 40.30 29.72
C ASN A 107 -3.33 41.06 30.50
N GLN A 108 -4.48 40.44 30.79
CA GLN A 108 -5.56 41.01 31.61
C GLN A 108 -5.33 40.89 33.12
N GLN A 109 -4.28 40.19 33.56
CA GLN A 109 -3.90 40.03 34.97
C GLN A 109 -2.71 40.94 35.32
N PRO A 110 -2.90 42.28 35.47
CA PRO A 110 -1.83 43.16 35.92
C PRO A 110 -1.38 42.82 37.35
N GLN A 111 -2.26 42.21 38.16
CA GLN A 111 -1.94 41.80 39.52
C GLN A 111 -0.93 40.66 39.59
N ASP A 112 -0.96 39.69 38.66
CA ASP A 112 0.04 38.61 38.63
C ASP A 112 1.46 39.13 38.37
N LYS A 113 1.63 40.24 37.64
CA LYS A 113 2.94 40.89 37.47
C LYS A 113 3.43 41.54 38.77
N LEU A 114 2.53 42.19 39.52
CA LEU A 114 2.86 42.79 40.82
C LEU A 114 3.22 41.69 41.84
N TYR A 115 2.43 40.62 41.91
CA TYR A 115 2.72 39.49 42.79
C TYR A 115 3.98 38.72 42.37
N SER A 116 4.23 38.51 41.08
CA SER A 116 5.47 37.87 40.61
C SER A 116 6.71 38.73 40.91
N ARG A 117 6.60 40.06 40.82
CA ARG A 117 7.66 40.99 41.21
C ARG A 117 7.88 40.97 42.74
N ALA A 118 6.81 41.03 43.52
CA ALA A 118 6.85 40.97 44.98
C ALA A 118 7.46 39.65 45.46
N PHE A 119 7.08 38.52 44.86
CA PHE A 119 7.65 37.21 45.19
C PHE A 119 9.16 37.14 44.96
N LYS A 120 9.66 37.70 43.85
CA LYS A 120 11.11 37.80 43.59
C LYS A 120 11.84 38.70 44.59
N LEU A 121 11.24 39.81 45.01
CA LEU A 121 11.83 40.67 46.05
C LEU A 121 11.90 39.94 47.40
N VAL A 122 10.86 39.19 47.76
CA VAL A 122 10.86 38.34 48.96
C VAL A 122 11.91 37.24 48.87
N GLU A 123 12.08 36.58 47.72
CA GLU A 123 13.14 35.58 47.50
C GLU A 123 14.56 36.17 47.63
N LEU A 124 14.74 37.44 47.29
CA LEU A 124 15.99 38.18 47.48
C LEU A 124 16.21 38.65 48.92
N GLY A 125 15.24 38.43 49.81
CA GLY A 125 15.31 38.79 51.24
C GLY A 125 14.88 40.21 51.56
N ALA A 126 14.12 40.88 50.68
CA ALA A 126 13.58 42.22 50.95
C ALA A 126 12.65 42.23 52.18
N GLU A 127 12.72 43.31 52.98
CA GLU A 127 11.87 43.48 54.15
C GLU A 127 10.42 43.89 53.77
N ILE A 128 9.48 43.73 54.69
CA ILE A 128 8.04 43.99 54.48
C ILE A 128 7.79 45.40 53.92
N ASP A 129 8.46 46.43 54.46
CA ASP A 129 8.29 47.83 54.01
C ASP A 129 8.83 48.06 52.59
N GLU A 130 9.88 47.33 52.20
CA GLU A 130 10.49 47.42 50.87
C GLU A 130 9.59 46.78 49.81
N VAL A 131 8.99 45.62 50.11
CA VAL A 131 8.05 44.94 49.22
C VAL A 131 6.78 45.75 49.02
N VAL A 132 6.24 46.36 50.08
CA VAL A 132 5.05 47.23 50.01
C VAL A 132 5.31 48.45 49.14
N ARG A 133 6.48 49.09 49.30
CA ARG A 133 6.85 50.32 48.59
C ARG A 133 7.16 50.09 47.12
N GLU A 134 7.80 48.98 46.76
CA GLU A 134 8.30 48.73 45.40
C GLU A 134 7.30 47.98 44.51
N CYS A 135 6.37 47.23 45.12
CA CYS A 135 5.34 46.47 44.40
C CYS A 135 3.92 47.01 44.58
N ASP A 136 3.74 48.11 45.32
CA ASP A 136 2.46 48.79 45.57
C ASP A 136 1.36 47.84 46.09
N ILE A 137 1.73 46.87 46.94
CA ILE A 137 0.80 45.90 47.54
C ILE A 137 0.47 46.24 49.01
N PRO A 138 -0.74 45.90 49.51
CA PRO A 138 -1.11 46.13 50.90
C PRO A 138 -0.17 45.42 51.91
N LEU A 139 0.01 46.03 53.08
CA LEU A 139 0.85 45.47 54.16
C LEU A 139 0.47 44.02 54.52
N ALA A 140 -0.83 43.75 54.63
CA ALA A 140 -1.35 42.41 54.96
C ALA A 140 -0.99 41.36 53.89
N GLU A 141 -0.91 41.75 52.62
CA GLU A 141 -0.52 40.84 51.54
C GLU A 141 0.99 40.60 51.51
N ALA A 142 1.79 41.64 51.75
CA ALA A 142 3.24 41.51 51.85
C ALA A 142 3.66 40.60 53.03
N GLU A 143 3.02 40.77 54.20
CA GLU A 143 3.25 39.92 55.37
C GLU A 143 2.86 38.46 55.10
N MET A 144 1.72 38.24 54.43
CA MET A 144 1.30 36.91 54.00
C MET A 144 2.34 36.27 53.08
N LEU A 145 2.81 36.97 52.04
CA LEU A 145 3.80 36.46 51.07
C LEU A 145 5.12 36.04 51.74
N ILE A 146 5.62 36.86 52.67
CA ILE A 146 6.86 36.57 53.40
C ILE A 146 6.67 35.37 54.34
N SER A 147 5.52 35.27 55.01
CA SER A 147 5.21 34.14 55.89
C SER A 147 5.15 32.81 55.12
N VAL A 148 4.55 32.81 53.93
CA VAL A 148 4.44 31.64 53.05
C VAL A 148 5.82 31.25 52.51
N HIS A 149 6.63 32.22 52.06
CA HIS A 149 8.00 31.96 51.60
C HIS A 149 8.86 31.35 52.70
N ARG A 150 8.84 31.95 53.90
CA ARG A 150 9.57 31.45 55.07
C ARG A 150 9.20 29.99 55.38
N ASN A 151 7.90 29.67 55.39
CA ASN A 151 7.41 28.32 55.65
C ASN A 151 7.84 27.31 54.58
N LYS A 152 8.04 27.75 53.33
CA LYS A 152 8.51 26.93 52.21
C LYS A 152 10.03 26.72 52.23
N THR A 153 10.80 27.72 52.67
CA THR A 153 12.27 27.65 52.80
C THR A 153 12.75 27.01 54.09
N SER A 154 11.89 26.93 55.11
CA SER A 154 12.09 26.13 56.31
C SER A 154 11.12 24.95 56.34
N PRO A 155 11.31 23.91 55.50
CA PRO A 155 10.58 22.67 55.70
C PRO A 155 11.05 22.07 57.02
N SER A 156 10.13 21.90 57.97
CA SER A 156 10.31 20.98 59.10
C SER A 156 10.49 19.55 58.58
#